data_AF-A0A383ES27-F1
#
_entry.id   AF-A0A383ES27-F1
#
_cell.length_a   1.000
_cell.length_b   1.000
_cell.length_c   1.000
_cell.angle_alpha   90.00
_cell.angle_beta   90.00
_cell.angle_gamma   90.00
#
_symmetry.space_group_name_H-M   'P 1'
#
loop_
_entity.id
_entity.type
_entity.pdbx_description
1 polymer ?
#
loop_
_entity_poly.entity_id
_entity_poly.type
_entity_poly.pdbx_seq_one_letter_code
_entity_poly.pdbx_strand_id
1 'polypeptide(L)' 'MKVLYIGNWRDGTGWGNAAQSYILSLDAADVDVVPRHIKLNERECEVPDRILKLEKKSDK' A
#
# COMPACT_ATOMS: atom_id res chain seq x y z
N MET A 1 11.45 -13.21 3.53
CA MET A 1 12.16 -12.12 2.84
C MET A 1 11.20 -10.96 2.73
N LYS A 2 11.62 -9.74 3.08
CA LYS A 2 10.74 -8.57 3.12
C LYS A 2 10.70 -7.87 1.77
N VAL A 3 9.51 -7.41 1.37
CA VAL A 3 9.31 -6.67 0.11
C VAL A 3 8.85 -5.26 0.43
N LEU A 4 9.67 -4.27 0.10
CA LEU A 4 9.27 -2.86 0.11
C LEU A 4 8.42 -2.59 -1.14
N TYR A 5 7.17 -2.19 -0.94
CA TYR A 5 6.30 -1.76 -2.02
C TYR A 5 6.11 -0.24 -1.96
N ILE A 6 6.35 0.45 -3.07
CA ILE A 6 6.23 1.91 -3.17
C ILE A 6 5.14 2.22 -4.17
N GLY A 7 4.14 3.04 -3.78
CA GLY A 7 3.00 3.32 -4.64
C GLY A 7 2.08 4.43 -4.13
N ASN A 8 1.07 4.78 -4.92
CA ASN A 8 0.20 5.95 -4.73
C ASN A 8 -1.24 5.57 -4.33
N TRP A 9 -1.38 4.61 -3.41
CA TRP A 9 -2.67 4.01 -3.08
C TRP A 9 -3.66 4.94 -2.34
N ARG A 10 -3.26 6.15 -1.93
CA ARG A 10 -4.15 7.15 -1.31
C ARG A 10 -4.67 8.19 -2.31
N ASP A 11 -4.33 8.07 -3.59
CA ASP A 11 -4.67 9.09 -4.61
C ASP A 11 -6.14 9.11 -5.04
N GLY A 12 -6.94 8.08 -4.72
CA GLY A 12 -8.35 7.96 -5.14
C GLY A 12 -8.55 7.80 -6.65
N THR A 13 -7.52 7.38 -7.38
CA THR A 13 -7.54 7.10 -8.82
C THR A 13 -7.63 5.60 -9.10
N GLY A 14 -7.86 5.21 -10.37
CA GLY A 14 -7.76 3.80 -10.78
C GLY A 14 -6.37 3.20 -10.48
N TRP A 15 -5.30 4.00 -10.60
CA TRP A 15 -3.95 3.60 -10.21
C TRP A 15 -3.82 3.38 -8.70
N GLY A 16 -4.40 4.28 -7.90
CA GLY A 16 -4.45 4.14 -6.45
C GLY A 16 -5.18 2.85 -6.04
N ASN A 17 -6.32 2.56 -6.66
CA ASN A 17 -7.08 1.33 -6.42
C ASN A 17 -6.28 0.08 -6.82
N ALA A 18 -5.59 0.11 -7.96
CA ALA A 18 -4.72 -1.00 -8.37
C ALA A 18 -3.58 -1.22 -7.37
N ALA A 19 -2.97 -0.15 -6.86
CA ALA A 19 -1.94 -0.23 -5.83
C ALA A 19 -2.48 -0.82 -4.51
N GLN A 20 -3.70 -0.45 -4.09
CA GLN A 20 -4.35 -1.07 -2.92
C GLN A 20 -4.54 -2.58 -3.12
N SER A 21 -5.11 -2.97 -4.25
CA SER A 21 -5.34 -4.39 -4.59
C SER A 21 -4.03 -5.18 -4.62
N TYR A 22 -2.95 -4.57 -5.12
CA TYR A 22 -1.66 -5.24 -5.21
C TYR A 22 -1.02 -5.45 -3.83
N ILE A 23 -1.06 -4.45 -2.94
CA ILE A 23 -0.61 -4.60 -1.54
C ILE A 23 -1.36 -5.74 -0.85
N LEU A 24 -2.69 -5.77 -0.98
CA LEU A 24 -3.52 -6.78 -0.35
C LEU A 24 -3.29 -8.17 -0.95
N SER A 25 -3.02 -8.26 -2.25
CA SER A 25 -2.71 -9.53 -2.91
C SER A 25 -1.36 -10.09 -2.44
N LEU A 26 -0.35 -9.23 -2.25
CA LEU A 26 0.93 -9.64 -1.69
C LEU A 26 0.77 -10.14 -0.25
N ASP A 27 0.04 -9.41 0.59
CA ASP A 27 -0.25 -9.81 1.97
C ASP A 27 -1.06 -11.13 2.02
N ALA A 28 -2.05 -11.31 1.15
CA ALA A 28 -2.83 -12.54 1.06
C ALA A 28 -2.01 -13.75 0.58
N ALA A 29 -0.94 -13.51 -0.18
CA ALA A 29 0.00 -14.53 -0.63
C ALA A 29 1.12 -14.82 0.38
N ASP A 30 0.98 -14.37 1.64
CA ASP A 30 1.96 -14.52 2.72
C ASP A 30 3.32 -13.87 2.42
N VAL A 31 3.35 -12.88 1.53
CA VAL A 31 4.53 -12.04 1.30
C VAL A 31 4.62 -11.02 2.44
N ASP A 32 5.79 -10.92 3.08
CA ASP A 32 6.06 -9.87 4.07
C ASP A 32 6.26 -8.51 3.39
N VAL A 33 5.14 -7.94 2.92
CA VAL A 33 5.09 -6.64 2.25
C VAL A 33 5.07 -5.52 3.28
N VAL A 34 5.86 -4.49 3.01
CA VAL A 34 5.92 -3.23 3.76
C VAL A 34 5.68 -2.09 2.78
N PRO A 35 4.45 -1.56 2.71
CA PRO A 35 4.12 -0.48 1.78
C PRO A 35 4.65 0.89 2.30
N ARG A 36 5.23 1.72 1.41
CA ARG A 36 5.47 3.17 1.61
C ARG A 36 4.77 4.06 0.57
N HIS A 37 3.95 4.99 1.05
CA HIS A 37 3.10 5.80 0.19
C HIS A 37 3.90 6.93 -0.50
N ILE A 38 3.67 7.13 -1.79
CA ILE A 38 4.09 8.32 -2.53
C ILE A 38 2.85 9.10 -2.94
N LYS A 39 2.77 10.35 -2.46
CA LYS A 39 1.70 11.28 -2.84
C LYS A 39 2.03 11.92 -4.19
N LEU A 40 1.16 11.71 -5.19
CA LEU A 40 1.33 12.26 -6.54
C LEU A 40 0.34 13.38 -6.89
N ASN A 41 -0.65 13.62 -6.03
CA ASN A 41 -1.64 14.68 -6.19
C ASN A 41 -2.14 15.20 -4.83
N GLU A 42 -3.04 16.18 -4.84
CA GLU A 42 -3.56 16.81 -3.62
C GLU A 42 -4.67 16.01 -2.91
N ARG A 43 -5.24 14.99 -3.56
CA ARG A 43 -6.27 14.14 -2.97
C ARG A 43 -5.68 13.19 -1.94
N GLU A 44 -6.52 12.81 -1.00
CA GLU A 44 -6.24 11.78 -0.02
C GLU A 44 -7.53 11.01 0.24
N CYS A 45 -7.59 9.77 -0.23
CA CYS A 45 -8.74 8.90 -0.04
C CYS A 45 -8.55 8.00 1.17
N GLU A 46 -9.67 7.55 1.73
CA GLU A 46 -9.66 6.45 2.70
C GLU A 46 -9.16 5.17 2.04
N VAL A 47 -8.44 4.37 2.82
CA VAL A 47 -7.82 3.12 2.36
C VAL A 47 -8.09 2.03 3.39
N PRO A 48 -8.12 0.75 2.97
CA PRO A 48 -8.38 -0.36 3.89
C PRO A 48 -7.46 -0.37 5.11
N ASP A 49 -8.02 -0.61 6.30
CA ASP A 49 -7.28 -0.67 7.57
C ASP A 49 -6.08 -1.61 7.55
N ARG A 50 -6.17 -2.69 6.75
CA ARG A 50 -5.07 -3.64 6.61
C ARG A 50 -3.82 -2.98 6.03
N ILE A 51 -3.97 -2.12 5.02
CA ILE A 51 -2.84 -1.39 4.43
C ILE A 51 -2.20 -0.47 5.46
N LEU A 52 -3.00 0.21 6.29
CA LEU A 52 -2.51 1.06 7.38
C LEU A 52 -1.71 0.27 8.43
N LYS A 53 -2.10 -0.98 8.71
CA LYS A 53 -1.36 -1.88 9.61
C LYS A 53 -0.05 -2.35 8.99
N LEU A 54 -0.06 -2.68 7.71
CA LEU A 54 1.14 -3.10 6.97
C LEU A 54 2.18 -1.98 6.87
N GLU A 55 1.73 -0.74 6.65
CA GLU A 55 2.58 0.44 6.58
C GLU A 55 3.38 0.68 7.88
N LYS A 56 2.82 0.30 9.04
CA LYS A 56 3.50 0.45 10.34
C LYS A 56 4.62 -0.57 10.59
N LYS A 57 4.77 -1.59 9.74
CA LYS A 57 5.87 -2.55 9.86
C LYS A 57 7.22 -1.86 9.64
N SER A 58 8.24 -2.36 10.33
CA SER A 58 9.64 -1.97 10.07
C SER A 58 10.00 -2.30 8.63
N ASP A 59 10.56 -1.34 7.90
CA ASP A 59 11.20 -1.58 6.59
C ASP A 59 12.62 -2.15 6.73
N LYS A 60 13.20 -2.11 7.93
CA LYS A 60 14.46 -2.74 8.31
C LYS A 60 14.25 -4.16 8.83
#